data_AF-A0A1I5CDF6-F1
#
_entry.id   AF-A0A1I5CDF6-F1
#
_cell.length_a   1.000
_cell.length_b   1.000
_cell.length_c   1.000
_cell.angle_alpha   90.00
_cell.angle_beta   90.00
_cell.angle_gamma   90.00
#
_symmetry.space_group_name_H-M   'P 1'
#
loop_
_entity.id
_entity.type
_entity.pdbx_description
1 polymer ?
#
loop_
_entity_poly.entity_id
_entity_poly.type
_entity_poly.pdbx_seq_one_letter_code
_entity_poly.pdbx_strand_id
1 'polypeptide(L)' 'MMDTTISVGSKERVDELTGRLKADGYDVVSGPRVTGDGYYESCIVAIEGNQIELTI' A
#
# COMPACT_ATOMS: atom_id res chain seq x y z
N MET A 1 -9.54 -13.78 5.41
CA MET A 1 -8.90 -12.50 5.11
C MET A 1 -7.93 -12.79 3.98
N MET A 2 -8.14 -12.17 2.82
CA MET A 2 -7.36 -12.45 1.62
C MET A 2 -6.65 -11.14 1.28
N ASP A 3 -5.37 -11.10 1.59
CA ASP A 3 -4.55 -9.91 1.39
C ASP A 3 -4.07 -9.90 -0.06
N THR A 4 -4.31 -8.79 -0.77
CA THR A 4 -3.95 -8.66 -2.18
C THR A 4 -2.74 -7.76 -2.31
N THR A 5 -1.64 -8.31 -2.83
CA THR A 5 -0.43 -7.53 -3.11
C THR A 5 -0.41 -7.10 -4.58
N ILE A 6 -0.10 -5.83 -4.83
CA ILE A 6 0.01 -5.24 -6.15
C ILE A 6 1.41 -4.64 -6.30
N SER A 7 2.18 -5.15 -7.26
CA SER A 7 3.45 -4.53 -7.67
C SER A 7 3.16 -3.34 -8.58
N VAL A 8 3.74 -2.19 -8.25
CA VAL A 8 3.57 -0.91 -8.98
C VAL A 8 4.87 -0.43 -9.62
N GLY A 9 5.96 -1.20 -9.51
CA GLY A 9 7.17 -1.07 -10.33
C GLY A 9 8.15 0.03 -9.93
N SER A 10 7.86 0.85 -8.91
CA SER A 10 8.79 1.87 -8.40
C SER A 10 8.37 2.39 -7.03
N LYS A 11 9.32 2.92 -6.25
CA LYS A 11 9.06 3.54 -4.94
C LYS A 11 8.15 4.75 -5.07
N GLU A 12 8.40 5.56 -6.09
CA GLU A 12 7.65 6.78 -6.39
C GLU A 12 6.18 6.48 -6.67
N ARG A 13 5.89 5.36 -7.35
CA ARG A 13 4.50 4.91 -7.56
C ARG A 13 3.84 4.40 -6.29
N VAL A 14 4.58 3.72 -5.40
CA VAL A 14 4.05 3.36 -4.08
C VAL A 14 3.65 4.64 -3.36
N ASP A 15 4.56 5.61 -3.24
CA ASP A 15 4.30 6.91 -2.60
C ASP A 15 3.09 7.65 -3.20
N GLU A 16 3.04 7.77 -4.53
CA GLU A 16 1.97 8.47 -5.25
C GLU A 16 0.61 7.82 -4.98
N LEU A 17 0.52 6.49 -5.14
CA LEU A 17 -0.75 5.78 -5.00
C LEU A 17 -1.21 5.75 -3.55
N THR A 18 -0.31 5.56 -2.58
CA THR A 18 -0.67 5.63 -1.16
C THR A 18 -1.18 7.03 -0.80
N GLY A 19 -0.52 8.08 -1.28
CA GLY A 19 -0.94 9.46 -1.06
C GLY A 19 -2.32 9.75 -1.65
N ARG A 20 -2.57 9.29 -2.89
CA ARG A 20 -3.86 9.43 -3.56
C ARG A 20 -4.97 8.69 -2.83
N LEU A 21 -4.76 7.42 -2.49
CA LEU A 21 -5.76 6.62 -1.77
C LEU A 21 -6.07 7.21 -0.39
N LYS A 22 -5.05 7.71 0.32
CA LYS A 22 -5.28 8.46 1.57
C LYS A 22 -6.12 9.71 1.36
N ALA A 23 -5.84 10.49 0.31
CA ALA A 23 -6.60 11.70 -0.02
C ALA A 23 -8.05 11.39 -0.43
N ASP A 24 -8.27 10.23 -1.07
CA ASP A 24 -9.58 9.72 -1.46
C ASP A 24 -10.38 9.13 -0.26
N GLY A 25 -9.80 9.12 0.95
CA GLY A 25 -10.47 8.73 2.18
C GLY A 25 -10.30 7.27 2.59
N TYR A 26 -9.38 6.53 1.95
CA TYR A 26 -9.05 5.18 2.38
C TYR A 26 -8.12 5.18 3.60
N ASP A 27 -8.32 4.20 4.48
CA ASP A 27 -7.51 4.06 5.69
C ASP A 27 -6.14 3.46 5.35
N VAL A 28 -5.09 4.22 5.62
CA VAL A 28 -3.71 3.73 5.48
C VAL A 28 -3.31 3.02 6.79
N VAL A 29 -3.22 1.69 6.74
CA VAL A 29 -2.75 0.85 7.86
C VAL A 29 -1.28 1.11 8.12
N SER A 30 -0.49 1.19 7.04
CA SER A 30 0.94 1.47 7.12
C SER A 30 1.40 2.23 5.88
N GLY A 31 2.06 3.37 6.12
CA GLY A 31 2.61 4.20 5.04
C GLY A 31 3.78 3.53 4.29
N PRO A 32 4.26 4.17 3.21
CA PRO A 32 5.41 3.69 2.45
C PRO A 32 6.65 3.51 3.33
N ARG A 33 7.22 2.30 3.35
CA ARG A 33 8.35 1.92 4.21
C ARG A 33 9.15 0.78 3.62
N VAL A 34 10.36 0.58 4.13
CA VAL A 34 11.13 -0.65 3.88
C VAL A 34 10.82 -1.66 4.97
N THR A 35 10.47 -2.89 4.60
CA THR A 35 10.23 -4.00 5.53
C THR A 35 11.54 -4.65 5.99
N GLY A 36 11.46 -5.53 7.00
CA GLY A 36 12.64 -6.24 7.52
C GLY A 36 13.32 -7.17 6.52
N ASP A 37 12.60 -7.61 5.49
CA ASP A 37 13.07 -8.44 4.38
C ASP A 37 13.44 -7.63 3.11
N GLY A 38 13.37 -6.30 3.18
CA GLY A 38 13.94 -5.39 2.18
C GLY A 38 13.00 -4.93 1.07
N TYR A 39 11.71 -5.27 1.12
CA TYR A 39 10.71 -4.74 0.19
C TYR A 39 10.32 -3.32 0.56
N TYR A 40 9.99 -2.52 -0.45
CA TYR A 40 9.42 -1.20 -0.23
C TYR A 40 7.94 -1.23 -0.54
N GLU A 41 7.13 -0.95 0.48
CA GLU A 41 5.69 -1.17 0.41
C GLU A 41 4.86 -0.18 1.24
N SER A 42 3.56 -0.15 0.99
CA SER A 42 2.54 0.43 1.87
C SER A 42 1.32 -0.49 1.97
N CYS A 43 0.51 -0.33 3.02
CA CYS A 43 -0.70 -1.13 3.24
C CYS A 43 -1.91 -0.24 3.54
N ILE A 44 -3.04 -0.53 2.90
CA ILE A 44 -4.26 0.28 2.89
C ILE A 44 -5.47 -0.66 3.05
N VAL A 45 -6.47 -0.24 3.82
CA VAL A 45 -7.76 -0.94 3.92
C VAL A 45 -8.62 -0.57 2.73
N ALA A 46 -9.03 -1.58 1.98
CA ALA A 46 -9.97 -1.50 0.88
C ALA A 46 -11.39 -1.89 1.33
N ILE A 47 -12.20 -2.41 0.41
CA ILE A 47 -13.61 -2.74 0.63
C ILE A 47 -13.73 -3.90 1.65
N GLU A 48 -14.69 -3.79 2.57
CA GLU A 48 -15.03 -4.82 3.57
C GLU A 48 -13.85 -5.24 4.47
N GLY A 49 -12.90 -4.33 4.72
CA GLY A 49 -11.77 -4.61 5.62
C GLY A 49 -10.66 -5.44 4.97
N ASN A 50 -10.73 -5.69 3.67
CA ASN A 50 -9.65 -6.34 2.93
C ASN A 50 -8.45 -5.40 2.82
N GLN A 51 -7.23 -5.92 2.99
CA GLN A 51 -6.02 -5.13 2.88
C GLN A 51 -5.41 -5.26 1.49
N ILE A 52 -4.94 -4.12 0.97
CA ILE A 52 -4.13 -4.05 -0.25
C ILE A 52 -2.74 -3.59 0.13
N GLU A 53 -1.76 -4.37 -0.29
CA GLU A 53 -0.35 -4.00 -0.20
C GLU A 53 0.14 -3.51 -1.56
N LEU A 54 0.72 -2.31 -1.59
CA LEU A 54 1.42 -1.78 -2.75
C LEU A 54 2.90 -2.00 -2.56
N THR A 55 3.57 -2.71 -3.48
CA THR A 55 5.01 -2.98 -3.44
C THR A 55 5.68 -2.61 -4.75
N ILE A 56 7.02 -2.65 -4.81
CA ILE A 56 7.76 -2.50 -6.08
C ILE A 56 7.52 -3.72 -6.95
#